data_AF-A0A956K7I3-F1
#
_entry.id   AF-A0A956K7I3-F1
#
_cell.length_a   1.000
_cell.length_b   1.000
_cell.length_c   1.000
_cell.angle_alpha   90.00
_cell.angle_beta   90.00
_cell.angle_gamma   90.00
#
_symmetry.space_group_name_H-M   'P 1'
#
loop_
_entity.id
_entity.type
_entity.pdbx_description
1 polymer ?
#
loop_
_entity_poly.entity_id
_entity_poly.type
_entity_poly.pdbx_seq_one_letter_code
_entity_poly.pdbx_strand_id
1 'polypeptide(L)'
;PTGEGTDIAYEIRHPHGPFSAWVVRNGRTSIEFAGQAMPAFHPDMIPDNDLAQIFVYLDSFEQPTTGEGLYVDYCRNCHGADANGGVAQHSLKFAPLAEYIQLVRSGVGGTNYTMRTKYMSERPAEKLSDAEIGLIYDYVHSL
;
A
#
# COMPACT_ATOMS: atom_id res chain seq x y z
N PRO A 1 0.61 -12.32 20.52
CA PRO A 1 1.00 -12.28 19.09
C PRO A 1 1.64 -10.93 18.79
N THR A 2 2.94 -10.90 18.45
CA THR A 2 3.62 -9.66 18.05
C THR A 2 3.20 -9.32 16.63
N GLY A 3 2.02 -8.69 16.51
CA GLY A 3 1.52 -8.10 15.28
C GLY A 3 1.51 -6.60 15.44
N GLU A 4 2.35 -5.94 14.65
CA GLU A 4 2.33 -4.55 14.17
C GLU A 4 3.68 -4.33 13.48
N GLY A 5 3.72 -4.13 12.15
CA GLY A 5 4.90 -3.68 11.39
C GLY A 5 6.25 -4.38 11.64
N THR A 6 6.25 -5.69 11.94
CA THR A 6 7.43 -6.48 12.36
C THR A 6 7.75 -7.58 11.32
N ASP A 7 8.48 -8.64 11.72
CA ASP A 7 9.03 -9.70 10.86
C ASP A 7 8.00 -10.55 10.07
N ILE A 8 6.70 -10.34 10.28
CA ILE A 8 5.64 -11.17 9.67
C ILE A 8 4.72 -10.42 8.70
N ALA A 9 4.67 -9.09 8.78
CA ALA A 9 3.92 -8.24 7.87
C ALA A 9 4.23 -6.76 8.14
N TYR A 10 4.10 -5.93 7.11
CA TYR A 10 4.07 -4.49 7.29
C TYR A 10 2.82 -4.02 8.03
N GLU A 11 2.95 -2.84 8.63
CA GLU A 11 1.81 -2.10 9.15
C GLU A 11 0.85 -1.72 8.01
N ILE A 12 -0.45 -1.77 8.32
CA ILE A 12 -1.50 -1.37 7.40
C ILE A 12 -2.21 -0.17 8.01
N ARG A 13 -2.04 1.00 7.39
CA ARG A 13 -2.82 2.21 7.62
C ARG A 13 -3.23 2.78 6.26
N HIS A 14 -4.29 3.59 6.25
CA HIS A 14 -4.83 4.24 5.06
C HIS A 14 -4.94 3.32 3.80
N PRO A 15 -5.48 2.10 3.95
CA PRO A 15 -5.51 1.12 2.88
C PRO A 15 -6.36 1.58 1.69
N HIS A 16 -6.01 1.14 0.48
CA HIS A 16 -6.90 1.31 -0.67
C HIS A 16 -8.07 0.31 -0.56
N GLY A 17 -9.26 0.81 -0.19
CA GLY A 17 -10.42 0.00 0.16
C GLY A 17 -10.74 -1.14 -0.80
N PRO A 18 -10.95 -0.89 -2.11
CA PRO A 18 -11.28 -1.95 -3.08
C PRO A 18 -10.22 -3.05 -3.19
N PHE A 19 -8.93 -2.68 -3.20
CA PHE A 19 -7.84 -3.64 -3.28
C PHE A 19 -7.71 -4.46 -1.99
N SER A 20 -7.75 -3.78 -0.84
CA SER A 20 -7.67 -4.42 0.46
C SER A 20 -8.85 -5.35 0.72
N ALA A 21 -10.07 -4.97 0.32
CA ALA A 21 -11.24 -5.84 0.36
C ALA A 21 -11.03 -7.10 -0.49
N TRP A 22 -10.51 -6.94 -1.71
CA TRP A 22 -10.20 -8.07 -2.57
C TRP A 22 -9.17 -9.02 -1.94
N VAL A 23 -8.10 -8.49 -1.35
CA VAL A 23 -7.09 -9.31 -0.65
C VAL A 23 -7.70 -10.05 0.54
N VAL A 24 -8.57 -9.43 1.33
CA VAL A 24 -9.26 -10.10 2.45
C VAL A 24 -10.12 -11.26 1.93
N ARG A 25 -10.87 -11.06 0.84
CA ARG A 25 -11.78 -12.08 0.31
C ARG A 25 -11.11 -13.21 -0.47
N ASN A 26 -9.92 -12.97 -1.02
CA ASN A 26 -9.21 -13.96 -1.84
C ASN A 26 -7.99 -14.55 -1.14
N GLY A 27 -7.57 -13.96 -0.01
CA GLY A 27 -6.30 -14.26 0.62
C GLY A 27 -5.12 -13.81 -0.26
N ARG A 28 -3.91 -14.12 0.21
CA ARG A 28 -2.68 -13.94 -0.57
C ARG A 28 -1.61 -14.90 -0.09
N THR A 29 -0.87 -15.48 -1.04
CA THR A 29 0.42 -16.08 -0.72
C THR A 29 1.40 -14.95 -0.41
N SER A 30 2.19 -15.10 0.66
CA SER A 30 3.24 -14.14 0.95
C SER A 30 4.50 -14.53 0.20
N ILE A 31 4.94 -13.63 -0.67
CA ILE A 31 6.23 -13.69 -1.37
C ILE A 31 7.31 -12.88 -0.65
N GLU A 32 6.91 -12.07 0.33
CA GLU A 32 7.77 -11.08 0.98
C GLU A 32 8.17 -11.53 2.39
N PHE A 33 7.25 -12.16 3.10
CA PHE A 33 7.45 -12.72 4.43
C PHE A 33 7.28 -14.24 4.36
N ALA A 34 8.37 -14.98 4.49
CA ALA A 34 8.38 -16.44 4.33
C ALA A 34 7.38 -17.11 5.28
N GLY A 35 6.52 -17.96 4.73
CA GLY A 35 5.51 -18.71 5.51
C GLY A 35 4.31 -17.89 5.99
N GLN A 36 4.21 -16.60 5.65
CA GLN A 36 3.14 -15.71 6.14
C GLN A 36 1.99 -15.55 5.14
N ALA A 37 1.46 -16.66 4.62
CA ALA A 37 0.28 -16.58 3.76
C ALA A 37 -0.93 -16.02 4.53
N MET A 38 -1.67 -15.12 3.91
CA MET A 38 -2.94 -14.63 4.44
C MET A 38 -4.07 -15.51 3.88
N PRO A 39 -4.85 -16.20 4.73
CA PRO A 39 -6.00 -16.94 4.25
C PRO A 39 -7.09 -15.99 3.73
N ALA A 40 -8.00 -16.52 2.93
CA ALA A 40 -9.23 -15.81 2.57
C ALA A 40 -10.17 -15.77 3.79
N PHE A 41 -10.78 -14.61 4.02
CA PHE A 41 -11.85 -14.42 5.00
C PHE A 41 -13.15 -14.15 4.26
N HIS A 42 -14.08 -15.10 4.30
CA HIS A 42 -15.35 -15.02 3.60
C HIS A 42 -16.40 -14.22 4.41
N PRO A 43 -17.51 -13.78 3.78
CA PRO A 43 -18.54 -12.97 4.45
C PRO A 43 -19.21 -13.61 5.68
N ASP A 44 -19.15 -14.93 5.81
CA ASP A 44 -19.59 -15.69 6.98
C ASP A 44 -18.61 -15.59 8.17
N MET A 45 -17.34 -15.28 7.90
CA MET A 45 -16.31 -15.04 8.93
C MET A 45 -16.22 -13.56 9.31
N ILE A 46 -16.24 -12.67 8.31
CA ILE A 46 -16.21 -11.23 8.48
C ILE A 46 -17.27 -10.64 7.54
N PRO A 47 -18.45 -10.23 8.04
CA PRO A 47 -19.48 -9.57 7.23
C PRO A 47 -18.95 -8.33 6.50
N ASP A 48 -19.51 -7.97 5.34
CA ASP A 48 -19.04 -6.82 4.56
C ASP A 48 -19.17 -5.49 5.32
N ASN A 49 -20.19 -5.36 6.18
CA ASN A 49 -20.33 -4.19 7.05
C ASN A 49 -19.16 -4.08 8.04
N ASP A 50 -18.75 -5.19 8.64
CA ASP A 50 -17.67 -5.22 9.62
C ASP A 50 -16.32 -4.98 8.92
N LEU A 51 -16.13 -5.55 7.73
CA LEU A 51 -14.97 -5.26 6.89
C LEU A 51 -14.88 -3.78 6.52
N ALA A 52 -16.01 -3.14 6.19
CA ALA A 52 -16.05 -1.72 5.93
C ALA A 52 -15.70 -0.89 7.19
N GLN A 53 -16.18 -1.27 8.38
CA GLN A 53 -15.81 -0.60 9.62
C GLN A 53 -14.33 -0.76 9.97
N ILE A 54 -13.72 -1.91 9.67
CA ILE A 54 -12.27 -2.10 9.80
C ILE A 54 -11.53 -1.09 8.92
N PHE A 55 -11.93 -0.90 7.66
CA PHE A 55 -11.27 0.07 6.79
C PHE A 55 -11.50 1.52 7.25
N VAL A 56 -12.68 1.86 7.76
CA VAL A 56 -12.93 3.17 8.39
C VAL A 56 -11.98 3.40 9.57
N TYR A 57 -11.81 2.39 10.43
CA TYR A 57 -10.88 2.47 11.55
C TYR A 57 -9.43 2.65 11.10
N LEU A 58 -8.96 1.85 10.14
CA LEU A 58 -7.59 1.93 9.59
C LEU A 58 -7.30 3.24 8.85
N ASP A 59 -8.32 3.90 8.33
CA ASP A 59 -8.23 5.21 7.66
C ASP A 59 -8.40 6.39 8.63
N SER A 60 -8.72 6.13 9.90
CA SER A 60 -8.91 7.16 10.94
C SER A 60 -7.62 7.58 11.65
N PHE A 61 -6.53 6.87 11.42
CA PHE A 61 -5.23 7.22 12.00
C PHE A 61 -4.74 8.56 11.43
N GLU A 62 -3.92 9.26 12.21
CA GLU A 62 -3.30 10.48 11.72
C GLU A 62 -2.32 10.15 10.58
N GLN A 63 -2.46 10.87 9.48
CA GLN A 63 -1.56 10.75 8.34
C GLN A 63 -0.18 11.31 8.70
N PRO A 64 0.92 10.61 8.38
CA PRO A 64 2.26 11.14 8.57
C PRO A 64 2.49 12.41 7.73
N THR A 65 3.28 13.36 8.23
CA THR A 65 3.57 14.62 7.54
C THR A 65 5.00 14.69 6.98
N THR A 66 5.77 13.61 7.11
CA THR A 66 7.16 13.51 6.64
C THR A 66 7.24 12.60 5.42
N GLY A 67 8.22 12.84 4.53
CA GLY A 67 8.43 12.00 3.34
C GLY A 67 8.66 10.53 3.66
N GLU A 68 9.45 10.24 4.70
CA GLU A 68 9.66 8.87 5.20
C GLU A 68 8.37 8.24 5.70
N GLY A 69 7.62 8.94 6.57
CA GLY A 69 6.38 8.41 7.13
C GLY A 69 5.33 8.12 6.05
N LEU A 70 5.17 9.05 5.12
CA LEU A 70 4.28 8.91 3.97
C LEU A 70 4.72 7.75 3.06
N TYR A 71 6.03 7.57 2.83
CA TYR A 71 6.56 6.45 2.07
C TYR A 71 6.24 5.10 2.73
N VAL A 72 6.47 5.00 4.05
CA VAL A 72 6.19 3.80 4.83
C VAL A 72 4.71 3.42 4.75
N ASP A 73 3.84 4.43 4.85
CA ASP A 73 2.39 4.25 4.89
C ASP A 73 1.81 3.87 3.51
N TYR A 74 2.20 4.57 2.44
CA TYR A 74 1.56 4.42 1.13
C TYR A 74 2.31 3.54 0.12
N CYS A 75 3.63 3.44 0.21
CA CYS A 75 4.47 2.96 -0.89
C CYS A 75 5.30 1.72 -0.53
N ARG A 76 5.88 1.70 0.68
CA ARG A 76 6.86 0.68 1.13
C ARG A 76 6.34 -0.74 1.00
N ASN A 77 5.05 -0.96 1.25
CA ASN A 77 4.40 -2.27 1.18
C ASN A 77 4.50 -2.97 -0.18
N CYS A 78 4.77 -2.20 -1.24
CA CYS A 78 4.97 -2.73 -2.59
C CYS A 78 6.38 -2.43 -3.10
N HIS A 79 6.93 -1.26 -2.82
CA HIS A 79 8.21 -0.81 -3.38
C HIS A 79 9.44 -1.14 -2.52
N GLY A 80 9.24 -1.75 -1.35
CA GLY A 80 10.31 -2.23 -0.46
C GLY A 80 10.85 -1.17 0.48
N ALA A 81 11.73 -1.53 1.41
CA ALA A 81 12.27 -0.58 2.38
C ALA A 81 13.23 0.46 1.74
N ASP A 82 13.88 0.10 0.65
CA ASP A 82 14.91 0.89 -0.03
C ASP A 82 14.43 1.53 -1.35
N ALA A 83 13.13 1.43 -1.64
CA ALA A 83 12.50 1.93 -2.86
C ALA A 83 13.09 1.36 -4.18
N ASN A 84 13.82 0.24 -4.13
CA ASN A 84 14.35 -0.45 -5.32
C ASN A 84 13.38 -1.46 -5.94
N GLY A 85 12.12 -1.45 -5.50
CA GLY A 85 11.02 -2.07 -6.20
C GLY A 85 10.34 -3.21 -5.47
N GLY A 86 10.92 -3.74 -4.39
CA GLY A 86 10.26 -4.71 -3.52
C GLY A 86 9.46 -5.78 -4.28
N VAL A 87 8.19 -5.94 -3.90
CA VAL A 87 7.24 -6.83 -4.59
C VAL A 87 6.81 -6.29 -5.96
N ALA A 88 6.74 -4.97 -6.13
CA ALA A 88 6.36 -4.34 -7.41
C ALA A 88 7.41 -4.54 -8.51
N GLN A 89 8.64 -4.93 -8.17
CA GLN A 89 9.79 -5.05 -9.07
C GLN A 89 10.06 -3.77 -9.88
N HIS A 90 9.69 -2.61 -9.34
CA HIS A 90 9.82 -1.31 -10.00
C HIS A 90 10.43 -0.28 -9.05
N SER A 91 11.68 0.11 -9.33
CA SER A 91 12.40 1.11 -8.55
C SER A 91 11.78 2.49 -8.73
N LEU A 92 11.71 3.24 -7.62
CA LEU A 92 11.17 4.58 -7.57
C LEU A 92 12.26 5.66 -7.69
N LYS A 93 13.55 5.28 -7.72
CA LYS A 93 14.69 6.21 -7.62
C LYS A 93 15.06 6.94 -8.91
N PHE A 94 14.42 6.62 -10.03
CA PHE A 94 14.85 7.09 -11.36
C PHE A 94 13.76 7.82 -12.15
N ALA A 95 12.52 7.85 -11.64
CA ALA A 95 11.42 8.53 -12.31
C ALA A 95 11.43 10.02 -11.94
N PRO A 96 11.19 10.95 -12.89
CA PRO A 96 11.01 12.37 -12.57
C PRO A 96 9.73 12.60 -11.77
N LEU A 97 9.70 13.64 -10.92
CA LEU A 97 8.55 13.95 -10.05
C LEU A 97 7.21 14.03 -10.79
N ALA A 98 7.18 14.60 -11.99
CA ALA A 98 5.95 14.72 -12.77
C ALA A 98 5.36 13.34 -13.16
N GLU A 99 6.22 12.40 -13.55
CA GLU A 99 5.82 11.01 -13.83
C GLU A 99 5.38 10.30 -12.56
N TYR A 100 6.07 10.58 -11.45
CA TYR A 100 5.74 10.06 -10.13
C TYR A 100 4.31 10.43 -9.71
N ILE A 101 3.97 11.72 -9.78
CA ILE A 101 2.62 12.22 -9.50
C ILE A 101 1.61 11.58 -10.44
N GLN A 102 1.90 11.53 -11.75
CA GLN A 102 0.98 10.95 -12.72
C GLN A 102 0.65 9.49 -12.40
N LEU A 103 1.67 8.66 -12.10
CA LEU A 103 1.49 7.25 -11.76
C LEU A 103 0.72 7.09 -10.45
N VAL A 104 1.04 7.87 -9.42
CA VAL A 104 0.31 7.82 -8.13
C VAL A 104 -1.17 8.15 -8.33
N ARG A 105 -1.49 9.13 -9.17
CA ARG A 105 -2.87 9.56 -9.46
C ARG A 105 -3.65 8.59 -10.32
N SER A 106 -2.98 7.95 -11.27
CA SER A 106 -3.62 7.05 -12.24
C SER A 106 -3.66 5.60 -11.78
N GLY A 107 -2.80 5.24 -10.81
CA GLY A 107 -2.49 3.86 -10.49
C GLY A 107 -1.91 3.10 -11.70
N VAL A 108 -1.76 1.78 -11.52
CA VAL A 108 -1.33 0.85 -12.57
C VAL A 108 -2.19 -0.40 -12.46
N GLY A 109 -2.63 -0.96 -13.59
CA GLY A 109 -3.34 -2.25 -13.62
C GLY A 109 -4.84 -2.21 -13.32
N GLY A 110 -5.43 -1.04 -13.03
CA GLY A 110 -6.89 -0.87 -12.89
C GLY A 110 -7.49 -1.73 -11.78
N THR A 111 -8.45 -2.60 -12.10
CA THR A 111 -9.07 -3.51 -11.13
C THR A 111 -8.46 -4.92 -11.13
N ASN A 112 -7.32 -5.11 -11.80
CA ASN A 112 -6.67 -6.42 -11.91
C ASN A 112 -5.85 -6.78 -10.66
N TYR A 113 -6.54 -6.95 -9.53
CA TYR A 113 -5.92 -7.16 -8.22
C TYR A 113 -5.15 -8.48 -8.09
N THR A 114 -5.39 -9.45 -8.99
CA THR A 114 -4.63 -10.71 -9.02
C THR A 114 -3.19 -10.50 -9.46
N MET A 115 -2.91 -9.46 -10.26
CA MET A 115 -1.59 -9.15 -10.78
C MET A 115 -0.85 -8.18 -9.85
N ARG A 116 -0.61 -8.57 -8.59
CA ARG A 116 0.01 -7.70 -7.56
C ARG A 116 1.30 -7.02 -8.02
N THR A 117 2.15 -7.69 -8.78
CA THR A 117 3.42 -7.13 -9.29
C THR A 117 3.25 -6.13 -10.43
N LYS A 118 2.04 -6.01 -10.98
CA LYS A 118 1.67 -5.07 -12.06
C LYS A 118 0.49 -4.18 -11.66
N TYR A 119 0.17 -4.15 -10.36
CA TYR A 119 -0.93 -3.37 -9.82
C TYR A 119 -0.38 -2.33 -8.84
N MET A 120 -0.86 -1.10 -8.99
CA MET A 120 -0.69 -0.03 -8.02
C MET A 120 -2.02 0.69 -7.90
N SER A 121 -2.55 0.79 -6.68
CA SER A 121 -3.77 1.57 -6.45
C SER A 121 -3.53 3.03 -6.77
N GLU A 122 -4.49 3.66 -7.45
CA GLU A 122 -4.53 5.12 -7.50
C GLU A 122 -4.65 5.71 -6.09
N ARG A 123 -4.05 6.89 -5.90
CA ARG A 123 -4.24 7.70 -4.70
C ARG A 123 -4.80 9.05 -5.14
N PRO A 124 -6.05 9.38 -4.77
CA PRO A 124 -6.63 10.65 -5.12
C PRO A 124 -6.03 11.77 -4.25
N ALA A 125 -6.12 13.01 -4.70
CA ALA A 125 -5.44 14.15 -4.06
C ALA A 125 -5.94 14.42 -2.63
N GLU A 126 -7.17 14.03 -2.32
CA GLU A 126 -7.79 14.11 -0.99
C GLU A 126 -7.17 13.13 0.02
N LYS A 127 -6.49 12.08 -0.48
CA LYS A 127 -5.82 11.07 0.34
C LYS A 127 -4.33 11.26 0.44
N LEU A 128 -3.70 11.83 -0.58
CA LEU A 128 -2.28 12.11 -0.62
C LEU A 128 -2.07 13.24 -1.62
N SER A 129 -1.81 14.46 -1.19
CA SER A 129 -1.68 15.65 -2.04
C SER A 129 -0.39 15.62 -2.89
N ASP A 130 -0.30 16.48 -3.92
CA ASP A 130 0.91 16.57 -4.75
C ASP A 130 2.13 17.05 -3.96
N ALA A 131 1.93 17.91 -2.95
CA ALA A 131 2.99 18.36 -2.06
C ALA A 131 3.55 17.20 -1.22
N GLU A 132 2.68 16.34 -0.71
CA GLU A 132 3.07 15.13 0.04
C GLU A 132 3.77 14.10 -0.86
N ILE A 133 3.34 13.96 -2.12
CA ILE A 133 4.09 13.17 -3.11
C ILE A 133 5.49 13.76 -3.32
N GLY A 134 5.63 15.09 -3.34
CA GLY A 134 6.93 15.76 -3.37
C GLY A 134 7.81 15.37 -2.18
N LEU A 135 7.26 15.30 -0.97
CA LEU A 135 8.00 14.86 0.22
C LEU A 135 8.46 13.40 0.10
N ILE A 136 7.59 12.51 -0.39
CA ILE A 136 7.94 11.10 -0.65
C ILE A 136 9.08 11.02 -1.68
N TYR A 137 8.97 11.80 -2.76
CA TYR A 137 9.97 11.84 -3.82
C TYR A 137 11.34 12.25 -3.27
N ASP A 138 11.40 13.33 -2.49
CA ASP A 138 12.64 13.82 -1.89
C ASP A 138 13.26 12.77 -0.96
N TYR A 139 12.43 12.10 -0.14
CA TYR A 139 12.89 11.01 0.72
C TYR A 139 13.45 9.85 -0.10
N VAL A 140 12.72 9.35 -1.10
CA VAL A 140 13.14 8.22 -1.94
C VAL A 140 14.47 8.50 -2.65
N HIS A 141 14.71 9.74 -3.10
CA HIS A 141 15.95 10.14 -3.75
C HIS A 141 17.10 10.41 -2.78
N SER A 142 16.83 10.42 -1.47
CA SER A 142 17.85 10.47 -0.42
C SER A 142 18.34 9.08 0.04
N LEU A 143 17.63 8.01 -0.37
CA LEU A 143 17.93 6.61 -0.03
C LEU A 143 19.06 5.99 -0.86
#